data_AF-A0A2T2WW80-F1
#
_entry.id   AF-A0A2T2WW80-F1
#
_cell.length_a   1.000
_cell.length_b   1.000
_cell.length_c   1.000
_cell.angle_alpha   90.00
_cell.angle_beta   90.00
_cell.angle_gamma   90.00
#
_symmetry.space_group_name_H-M   'P 1'
#
loop_
_entity.id
_entity.type
_entity.pdbx_description
1 polymer ?
#
loop_
_entity_poly.entity_id
_entity_poly.type
_entity_poly.pdbx_seq_one_letter_code
_entity_poly.pdbx_strand_id
1 'polypeptide(L)'
;MWSSFVYLGIIVVVMIVSGLTNAHPSLLTYLGLISGPLVIIITTVYRKDERAYWLAHRLLGRWRNVPARWDIKLRLKTITPVTLETLSHQSMQFLREAGTHPETMQEGGSRIVTRMAPFVVTWIDEGDNAYLFQLENIFGTVRQSLKILDNALAPLLEDLRYSMAVDPLDIWLQVHFEQRNPYFGLFATKLDASQVDRFNLVFHREEGEISVRKRDIEIHTLSLHGLRRLAAHYLTLIGPLA
;
A
#
# COMPACT_ATOMS: atom_id res chain seq x y z
N MET A 1 23.13 5.72 3.65
CA MET A 1 22.66 6.96 2.98
C MET A 1 21.58 7.74 3.76
N TRP A 2 20.66 7.10 4.51
CA TRP A 2 19.60 7.82 5.26
C TRP A 2 20.07 8.69 6.44
N SER A 3 21.17 8.33 7.11
CA SER A 3 21.77 9.16 8.16
C SER A 3 22.22 10.52 7.60
N SER A 4 22.86 10.52 6.42
CA SER A 4 23.43 11.72 5.80
C SER A 4 22.40 12.81 5.48
N PHE A 5 21.19 12.43 5.03
CA PHE A 5 20.12 13.39 4.72
C PHE A 5 19.45 13.98 5.97
N VAL A 6 19.31 13.19 7.04
CA VAL A 6 18.80 13.69 8.33
C VAL A 6 19.81 14.65 8.97
N TYR A 7 21.10 14.32 8.90
CA TYR A 7 22.16 15.22 9.33
C TYR A 7 22.19 16.53 8.53
N LEU A 8 22.07 16.45 7.19
CA LEU A 8 22.03 17.65 6.35
C LEU A 8 20.81 18.54 6.67
N GLY A 9 19.64 17.92 6.87
CA GLY A 9 18.41 18.64 7.24
C GLY A 9 18.51 19.32 8.60
N ILE A 10 19.07 18.65 9.61
CA ILE A 10 19.31 19.25 10.93
C ILE A 10 20.31 20.40 10.83
N ILE A 11 21.40 20.23 10.07
CA ILE A 11 22.41 21.29 9.86
C ILE A 11 21.79 22.52 9.18
N VAL A 12 20.97 22.32 8.15
CA VAL A 12 20.30 23.42 7.43
C VAL A 12 19.31 24.14 8.32
N VAL A 13 18.51 23.42 9.12
CA VAL A 13 17.58 24.04 10.09
C VAL A 13 18.34 24.82 11.16
N VAL A 14 19.46 24.29 11.67
CA VAL A 14 20.32 24.99 12.63
C VAL A 14 20.94 26.25 12.01
N MET A 15 21.39 26.20 10.75
CA MET A 15 21.90 27.38 10.05
C MET A 15 20.81 28.44 9.81
N ILE A 16 19.60 28.04 9.42
CA ILE A 16 18.49 28.96 9.19
C ILE A 16 18.03 29.62 10.50
N VAL A 17 17.89 28.84 11.57
CA VAL A 17 17.55 29.37 12.91
C VAL A 17 18.64 30.30 13.41
N SER A 18 19.91 29.98 13.16
CA SER A 18 21.05 30.81 13.55
C SER A 18 21.32 32.01 12.64
N GLY A 19 20.74 32.06 11.44
CA GLY A 19 20.74 33.24 10.58
C GLY A 19 19.56 34.17 10.83
N LEU A 20 18.42 33.62 11.28
CA LEU A 20 17.21 34.39 11.64
C LEU A 20 17.28 34.97 13.04
N THR A 21 17.90 34.25 13.97
CA THR A 21 18.27 34.82 15.27
C THR A 21 19.70 35.33 15.11
N ASN A 22 19.96 36.62 15.31
CA ASN A 22 21.32 37.15 15.53
C ASN A 22 21.90 36.59 16.85
N ALA A 23 21.84 35.27 17.02
CA ALA A 23 22.16 34.58 18.23
C ALA A 23 23.68 34.41 18.28
N HIS A 24 24.23 34.81 19.42
CA HIS A 24 25.63 34.65 19.75
C HIS A 24 26.14 33.24 19.40
N PRO A 25 27.40 33.09 18.95
CA PRO A 25 27.99 31.80 18.56
C PRO A 25 27.90 30.73 19.65
N SER A 26 27.67 31.11 20.91
CA SER A 26 27.37 30.19 22.01
C SER A 26 26.09 29.36 21.80
N LEU A 27 25.05 29.90 21.17
CA LEU A 27 23.76 29.21 21.00
C LEU A 27 23.88 28.06 19.98
N LEU A 28 24.67 28.25 18.92
CA LEU A 28 25.07 27.18 18.00
C LEU A 28 25.86 26.07 18.70
N THR A 29 26.78 26.44 19.59
CA THR A 29 27.56 25.48 20.37
C THR A 29 26.65 24.69 21.32
N TYR A 30 25.69 25.33 21.99
CA TYR A 30 24.71 24.66 22.84
C TYR A 30 23.75 23.76 22.05
N LEU A 31 23.28 24.21 20.88
CA LEU A 31 22.46 23.39 19.99
C LEU A 31 23.25 22.20 19.45
N GLY A 32 24.52 22.36 19.08
CA GLY A 32 25.40 21.26 18.67
C GLY A 32 25.67 20.26 19.81
N LEU A 33 25.92 20.77 21.02
CA LEU A 33 26.20 19.97 22.21
C LEU A 33 24.98 19.14 22.64
N ILE A 34 23.76 19.65 22.46
CA ILE A 34 22.52 18.94 22.80
C ILE A 34 22.07 18.04 21.63
N SER A 35 22.15 18.52 20.39
CA SER A 35 21.66 17.78 19.22
C SER A 35 22.46 16.51 18.93
N GLY A 36 23.78 16.51 19.12
CA GLY A 36 24.61 15.32 18.91
C GLY A 36 24.19 14.12 19.77
N PRO A 37 24.22 14.25 21.12
CA PRO A 37 23.74 13.21 22.03
C PRO A 37 22.28 12.84 21.80
N LEU A 38 21.43 13.81 21.48
CA LEU A 38 20.01 13.58 21.22
C LEU A 38 19.80 12.75 19.95
N VAL A 39 20.57 12.99 18.87
CA VAL A 39 20.57 12.14 17.66
C VAL A 39 21.08 10.73 17.98
N ILE A 40 22.11 10.58 18.82
CA ILE A 40 22.61 9.27 19.24
C ILE A 40 21.54 8.51 20.05
N ILE A 41 20.87 9.18 21.00
CA ILE A 41 19.80 8.58 21.78
C ILE A 41 18.65 8.17 20.86
N ILE A 42 18.19 9.07 19.98
CA ILE A 42 17.10 8.79 19.04
C ILE A 42 17.47 7.62 18.13
N THR A 43 18.66 7.60 17.54
CA THR A 43 19.09 6.51 16.65
C THR A 43 19.27 5.19 17.39
N THR A 44 19.72 5.23 18.65
CA THR A 44 19.87 4.04 19.49
C THR A 44 18.52 3.46 19.90
N VAL A 45 17.60 4.32 20.35
CA VAL A 45 16.22 3.94 20.70
C VAL A 45 15.50 3.41 19.47
N TYR A 46 15.61 4.09 18.33
CA TYR A 46 15.02 3.67 17.05
C TYR A 46 15.53 2.30 16.57
N ARG A 47 16.80 1.96 16.85
CA ARG A 47 17.39 0.66 16.45
C ARG A 47 17.08 -0.48 17.41
N LYS A 48 16.82 -0.19 18.69
CA LYS A 48 16.64 -1.22 19.73
C LYS A 48 15.18 -1.45 20.12
N ASP A 49 14.32 -0.45 19.97
CA ASP A 49 12.92 -0.53 20.38
C ASP A 49 12.00 -0.53 19.15
N GLU A 50 11.31 -1.66 18.95
CA GLU A 50 10.30 -1.84 17.90
C GLU A 50 9.17 -0.81 18.00
N ARG A 51 8.76 -0.44 19.22
CA ARG A 51 7.68 0.54 19.43
C ARG A 51 8.10 1.92 18.97
N ALA A 52 9.33 2.32 19.30
CA ALA A 52 9.90 3.59 18.86
C ALA A 52 10.09 3.63 17.34
N TYR A 53 10.53 2.52 16.73
CA TYR A 53 10.61 2.38 15.27
C TYR A 53 9.24 2.61 14.61
N TRP A 54 8.21 1.93 15.11
CA TRP A 54 6.85 2.07 14.60
C TRP A 54 6.28 3.47 14.79
N LEU A 55 6.52 4.09 15.95
CA LEU A 55 6.07 5.45 16.22
C LEU A 55 6.73 6.46 15.26
N ALA A 56 8.04 6.35 15.04
CA ALA A 56 8.77 7.22 14.13
C ALA A 56 8.32 7.05 12.68
N HIS A 57 8.12 5.81 12.21
CA HIS A 57 7.60 5.57 10.87
C HIS A 57 6.14 5.98 10.71
N ARG A 58 5.31 5.87 11.75
CA ARG A 58 3.95 6.39 11.76
C ARG A 58 3.94 7.92 11.65
N LEU A 59 4.79 8.62 12.41
CA LEU A 59 4.92 10.08 12.34
C LEU A 59 5.46 10.54 10.98
N LEU A 60 6.45 9.84 10.44
CA LEU A 60 7.01 10.15 9.12
C LEU A 60 6.02 9.84 7.99
N GLY A 61 5.32 8.71 8.04
CA GLY A 61 4.25 8.36 7.10
C GLY A 61 3.10 9.36 7.14
N ARG A 62 2.84 9.97 8.31
CA ARG A 62 1.89 11.07 8.44
C ARG A 62 2.31 12.30 7.64
N TRP A 63 3.60 12.59 7.53
CA TRP A 63 4.11 13.79 6.88
C TRP A 63 4.47 13.57 5.41
N ARG A 64 4.89 12.35 5.05
CA ARG A 64 5.54 12.08 3.75
C ARG A 64 4.64 11.42 2.71
N ASN A 65 3.39 11.08 3.08
CA ASN A 65 2.36 10.48 2.24
C ASN A 65 2.94 9.56 1.14
N VAL A 66 3.47 8.41 1.55
CA VAL A 66 4.32 7.54 0.72
C VAL A 66 3.58 7.14 -0.56
N PRO A 67 4.17 7.38 -1.75
CA PRO A 67 3.59 6.91 -3.01
C PRO A 67 3.61 5.38 -3.04
N ALA A 68 2.48 4.80 -3.43
CA ALA A 68 2.29 3.37 -3.55
C ALA A 68 1.51 3.09 -4.85
N ARG A 69 1.93 2.02 -5.53
CA ARG A 69 1.15 1.41 -6.60
C ARG A 69 0.49 0.18 -6.01
N TRP A 70 -0.74 -0.09 -6.36
CA TRP A 70 -1.43 -1.25 -5.82
C TRP A 70 -2.27 -1.91 -6.91
N ASP A 71 -2.30 -3.22 -6.80
CA ASP A 71 -2.96 -4.13 -7.72
C ASP A 71 -3.90 -5.01 -6.89
N ILE A 72 -5.11 -5.22 -7.40
CA ILE A 72 -6.11 -6.07 -6.77
C ILE A 72 -6.46 -7.19 -7.72
N LYS A 73 -6.54 -8.40 -7.19
CA LYS A 73 -7.04 -9.57 -7.89
C LYS A 73 -8.20 -10.15 -7.08
N LEU A 74 -9.28 -10.44 -7.79
CA LEU A 74 -10.52 -10.94 -7.23
C LEU A 74 -10.90 -12.15 -8.07
N ARG A 75 -10.83 -13.32 -7.45
CA ARG A 75 -11.28 -14.55 -8.08
C ARG A 75 -12.69 -14.83 -7.59
N LEU A 76 -13.59 -14.85 -8.55
CA LEU A 76 -15.02 -15.02 -8.35
C LEU A 76 -15.38 -16.41 -8.88
N LYS A 77 -15.95 -17.25 -8.03
CA LYS A 77 -16.54 -18.52 -8.47
C LYS A 77 -18.05 -18.37 -8.48
N THR A 78 -18.65 -18.37 -9.67
CA THR A 78 -20.09 -18.20 -9.84
C THR A 78 -20.79 -19.56 -9.83
N ILE A 79 -21.97 -19.60 -9.20
CA ILE A 79 -22.82 -20.79 -9.22
C ILE A 79 -23.51 -20.93 -10.57
N THR A 80 -23.83 -19.80 -11.20
CA THR A 80 -24.44 -19.71 -12.54
C THR A 80 -23.39 -19.35 -13.59
N PRO A 81 -23.48 -19.92 -14.81
CA PRO A 81 -22.60 -19.54 -15.91
C PRO A 81 -22.95 -18.11 -16.35
N VAL A 82 -21.99 -17.19 -16.24
CA VAL A 82 -22.10 -15.80 -16.69
C VAL A 82 -21.07 -15.58 -17.79
N THR A 83 -21.44 -14.98 -18.91
CA THR A 83 -20.46 -14.71 -19.98
C THR A 83 -19.51 -13.58 -19.59
N LEU A 84 -18.25 -13.71 -19.98
CA LEU A 84 -17.22 -12.69 -19.79
C LEU A 84 -17.64 -11.30 -20.31
N GLU A 85 -18.41 -11.27 -21.41
CA GLU A 85 -18.97 -10.04 -21.98
C GLU A 85 -19.95 -9.34 -21.03
N THR A 86 -20.78 -10.10 -20.31
CA THR A 86 -21.73 -9.53 -19.34
C THR A 86 -20.99 -8.92 -18.15
N LEU A 87 -19.94 -9.59 -17.67
CA LEU A 87 -19.07 -9.10 -16.59
C LEU A 87 -18.33 -7.82 -16.99
N SER A 88 -17.77 -7.84 -18.20
CA SER A 88 -17.12 -6.67 -18.79
C SER A 88 -18.12 -5.51 -18.90
N HIS A 89 -19.32 -5.75 -19.43
CA HIS A 89 -20.32 -4.70 -19.60
C HIS A 89 -20.78 -4.09 -18.26
N GLN A 90 -21.04 -4.90 -17.24
CA GLN A 90 -21.44 -4.40 -15.91
C GLN A 90 -20.32 -3.58 -15.26
N SER A 91 -19.08 -4.08 -15.28
CA SER A 91 -17.95 -3.32 -14.78
C SER A 91 -17.73 -2.01 -15.55
N MET A 92 -17.89 -2.03 -16.88
CA MET A 92 -17.81 -0.84 -17.72
C MET A 92 -18.87 0.21 -17.39
N GLN A 93 -20.11 -0.22 -17.12
CA GLN A 93 -21.17 0.70 -16.72
C GLN A 93 -20.84 1.39 -15.40
N PHE A 94 -20.44 0.63 -14.39
CA PHE A 94 -19.99 1.19 -13.11
C PHE A 94 -18.84 2.19 -13.30
N LEU A 95 -17.86 1.83 -14.14
CA LEU A 95 -16.69 2.68 -14.39
C LEU A 95 -17.07 3.98 -15.11
N ARG A 96 -17.99 3.93 -16.07
CA ARG A 96 -18.55 5.12 -16.72
C ARG A 96 -19.31 6.01 -15.75
N GLU A 97 -20.11 5.42 -14.86
CA GLU A 97 -20.82 6.14 -13.79
C GLU A 97 -19.84 6.81 -12.81
N ALA A 98 -18.66 6.22 -12.61
CA ALA A 98 -17.56 6.82 -11.86
C ALA A 98 -16.82 7.96 -12.62
N GLY A 99 -17.29 8.36 -13.81
CA GLY A 99 -16.80 9.53 -14.55
C GLY A 99 -15.58 9.27 -15.41
N THR A 100 -15.36 8.03 -15.83
CA THR A 100 -14.18 7.63 -16.63
C THR A 100 -14.54 7.28 -18.07
N HIS A 101 -13.57 7.39 -18.98
CA HIS A 101 -13.69 7.03 -20.40
C HIS A 101 -12.87 5.78 -20.72
N PRO A 102 -13.42 4.57 -20.50
CA PRO A 102 -12.71 3.33 -20.72
C PRO A 102 -12.58 2.97 -22.21
N GLU A 103 -11.39 2.49 -22.60
CA GLU A 103 -11.14 1.86 -23.90
C GLU A 103 -10.99 0.35 -23.72
N THR A 104 -11.87 -0.44 -24.32
CA THR A 104 -11.84 -1.90 -24.23
C THR A 104 -11.07 -2.49 -25.41
N MET A 105 -10.12 -3.36 -25.09
CA MET A 105 -9.43 -4.23 -26.02
C MET A 105 -9.73 -5.68 -25.61
N GLN A 106 -10.41 -6.43 -26.47
CA GLN A 106 -10.59 -7.86 -26.26
C GLN A 106 -9.32 -8.57 -26.74
N GLU A 107 -8.63 -9.28 -25.83
CA GLU A 107 -7.44 -10.06 -26.15
C GLU A 107 -7.81 -11.55 -26.13
N GLY A 108 -8.47 -12.01 -27.19
CA GLY A 108 -8.90 -13.41 -27.32
C GLY A 108 -10.21 -13.74 -26.58
N GLY A 109 -10.69 -14.98 -26.73
CA GLY A 109 -12.00 -15.41 -26.24
C GLY A 109 -12.12 -15.52 -24.71
N SER A 110 -11.00 -15.59 -23.99
CA SER A 110 -10.97 -15.81 -22.53
C SER A 110 -10.47 -14.61 -21.73
N ARG A 111 -10.15 -13.48 -22.38
CA ARG A 111 -9.60 -12.30 -21.70
C ARG A 111 -10.13 -11.00 -22.30
N ILE A 112 -10.67 -10.14 -21.45
CA ILE A 112 -11.04 -8.77 -21.80
C ILE A 112 -10.20 -7.80 -20.98
N VAL A 113 -9.53 -6.88 -21.66
CA VAL A 113 -8.72 -5.83 -21.04
C VAL A 113 -9.39 -4.48 -21.32
N THR A 114 -9.70 -3.77 -20.26
CA THR A 114 -10.21 -2.40 -20.32
C THR A 114 -9.13 -1.46 -19.80
N ARG A 115 -8.59 -0.63 -20.68
CA ARG A 115 -7.60 0.39 -20.32
C ARG A 115 -8.29 1.67 -19.90
N MET A 116 -7.85 2.20 -18.77
CA MET A 116 -8.31 3.47 -18.24
C MET A 116 -7.08 4.22 -17.73
N ALA A 117 -6.95 5.51 -18.00
CA ALA A 117 -5.90 6.26 -17.33
C ALA A 117 -6.36 6.55 -15.88
N PRO A 118 -5.63 6.17 -14.82
CA PRO A 118 -4.31 5.54 -14.79
C PRO A 118 -4.26 4.00 -14.58
N PHE A 119 -5.39 3.31 -14.46
CA PHE A 119 -5.46 1.88 -14.07
C PHE A 119 -6.05 0.96 -15.17
N VAL A 120 -5.65 -0.31 -15.16
CA VAL A 120 -6.14 -1.31 -16.13
C VAL A 120 -7.06 -2.29 -15.42
N VAL A 121 -8.23 -2.56 -16.02
CA VAL A 121 -9.14 -3.60 -15.58
C VAL A 121 -8.98 -4.80 -16.51
N THR A 122 -8.78 -5.99 -15.96
CA THR A 122 -8.72 -7.23 -16.75
C THR A 122 -9.73 -8.23 -16.19
N TRP A 123 -10.51 -8.83 -17.08
CA TRP A 123 -11.31 -10.01 -16.80
C TRP A 123 -10.68 -11.21 -17.50
N ILE A 124 -10.50 -12.32 -16.79
CA ILE A 124 -9.99 -13.58 -17.32
C ILE A 124 -10.99 -14.69 -16.96
N ASP A 125 -11.40 -15.46 -17.94
CA ASP A 125 -12.13 -16.73 -17.74
C ASP A 125 -11.10 -17.82 -17.41
N GLU A 126 -11.20 -18.39 -16.21
CA GLU A 126 -10.34 -19.49 -15.76
C GLU A 126 -10.96 -20.88 -16.01
N GLY A 127 -12.18 -20.93 -16.56
CA GLY A 127 -12.97 -22.15 -16.67
C GLY A 127 -13.70 -22.50 -15.36
N ASP A 128 -14.55 -23.53 -15.39
CA ASP A 128 -15.30 -24.02 -14.22
C ASP A 128 -16.11 -22.93 -13.47
N ASN A 129 -16.65 -21.96 -14.23
CA ASN A 129 -17.35 -20.77 -13.69
C ASN A 129 -16.49 -19.93 -12.74
N ALA A 130 -15.15 -19.96 -12.91
CA ALA A 130 -14.22 -19.12 -12.19
C ALA A 130 -13.76 -17.96 -13.09
N TYR A 131 -13.85 -16.74 -12.57
CA TYR A 131 -13.44 -15.53 -13.26
C TYR A 131 -12.46 -14.75 -12.39
N LEU A 132 -11.37 -14.30 -13.01
CA LEU A 132 -10.39 -13.44 -12.37
C LEU A 132 -10.60 -12.00 -12.83
N PHE A 133 -11.04 -11.15 -11.91
CA PHE A 133 -11.02 -9.72 -12.07
C PHE A 133 -9.71 -9.16 -11.51
N GLN A 134 -8.99 -8.38 -12.31
CA GLN A 134 -7.77 -7.72 -11.91
C GLN A 134 -7.88 -6.22 -12.14
N LEU A 135 -7.52 -5.44 -11.14
CA LEU A 135 -7.39 -4.00 -11.22
C LEU A 135 -5.92 -3.66 -10.97
N GLU A 136 -5.22 -3.23 -12.01
CA GLU A 136 -3.79 -2.99 -11.98
C GLU A 136 -3.46 -1.50 -12.08
N ASN A 137 -2.30 -1.12 -11.57
CA ASN A 137 -1.67 0.18 -11.79
C ASN A 137 -2.42 1.34 -11.15
N ILE A 138 -3.09 1.09 -10.03
CA ILE A 138 -3.70 2.18 -9.29
C ILE A 138 -2.57 2.92 -8.58
N PHE A 139 -2.25 4.10 -9.10
CA PHE A 139 -1.27 5.00 -8.48
C PHE A 139 -1.95 5.88 -7.44
N GLY A 140 -1.32 5.98 -6.27
CA GLY A 140 -1.77 6.91 -5.26
C GLY A 140 -0.87 6.89 -4.05
N THR A 141 -1.39 7.43 -2.96
CA THR A 141 -0.77 7.32 -1.65
C THR A 141 -1.51 6.28 -0.83
N VAL A 142 -0.85 5.67 0.17
CA VAL A 142 -1.47 4.64 1.03
C VAL A 142 -2.84 5.07 1.58
N ARG A 143 -3.02 6.36 1.89
CA ARG A 143 -4.31 6.93 2.33
C ARG A 143 -5.38 6.89 1.24
N GLN A 144 -5.01 7.26 0.02
CA GLN A 144 -5.93 7.23 -1.11
C GLN A 144 -6.29 5.78 -1.43
N SER A 145 -5.35 4.84 -1.34
CA SER A 145 -5.64 3.41 -1.51
C SER A 145 -6.70 2.92 -0.52
N LEU A 146 -6.59 3.26 0.77
CA LEU A 146 -7.62 2.91 1.76
C LEU A 146 -8.98 3.54 1.44
N LYS A 147 -9.01 4.83 1.05
CA LYS A 147 -10.26 5.49 0.66
C LYS A 147 -10.89 4.87 -0.59
N ILE A 148 -10.09 4.46 -1.58
CA ILE A 148 -10.58 3.81 -2.80
C ILE A 148 -11.10 2.41 -2.46
N LEU A 149 -10.39 1.67 -1.60
CA LEU A 149 -10.85 0.37 -1.09
C LEU A 149 -12.24 0.49 -0.44
N ASP A 150 -12.41 1.48 0.45
CA ASP A 150 -13.64 1.64 1.22
C ASP A 150 -14.80 2.23 0.41
N ASN A 151 -14.55 3.21 -0.45
CA ASN A 151 -15.61 3.98 -1.10
C ASN A 151 -15.94 3.52 -2.53
N ALA A 152 -14.99 2.91 -3.25
CA ALA A 152 -15.18 2.56 -4.66
C ALA A 152 -15.19 1.04 -4.87
N LEU A 153 -14.20 0.34 -4.29
CA LEU A 153 -14.05 -1.10 -4.51
C LEU A 153 -15.08 -1.92 -3.72
N ALA A 154 -15.30 -1.57 -2.45
CA ALA A 154 -16.22 -2.32 -1.61
C ALA A 154 -17.67 -2.33 -2.14
N PRO A 155 -18.27 -1.18 -2.55
CA PRO A 155 -19.59 -1.19 -3.17
C PRO A 155 -19.63 -2.03 -4.46
N LEU A 156 -18.63 -1.88 -5.34
CA LEU A 156 -18.53 -2.68 -6.56
C LEU A 156 -18.49 -4.18 -6.25
N LEU A 157 -17.71 -4.58 -5.24
CA LEU A 157 -17.61 -5.99 -4.84
C LEU A 157 -18.90 -6.52 -4.23
N GLU A 158 -19.60 -5.70 -3.45
CA GLU A 158 -20.91 -6.05 -2.89
C GLU A 158 -21.96 -6.22 -3.99
N ASP A 159 -21.99 -5.31 -4.97
CA ASP A 159 -22.89 -5.35 -6.13
C ASP A 159 -22.59 -6.56 -7.03
N LEU A 160 -21.32 -6.84 -7.29
CA LEU A 160 -20.89 -8.03 -8.03
C LEU A 160 -21.27 -9.32 -7.29
N ARG A 161 -21.07 -9.36 -5.96
CA ARG A 161 -21.45 -10.53 -5.16
C ARG A 161 -22.96 -10.76 -5.19
N TYR A 162 -23.77 -9.71 -5.07
CA TYR A 162 -25.23 -9.80 -5.08
C TYR A 162 -25.78 -10.18 -6.45
N SER A 163 -25.27 -9.56 -7.51
CA SER A 163 -25.74 -9.80 -8.89
C SER A 163 -25.37 -11.19 -9.42
N MET A 164 -24.28 -11.80 -8.94
CA MET A 164 -23.76 -13.07 -9.47
C MET A 164 -23.86 -14.26 -8.52
N ALA A 165 -24.41 -14.08 -7.31
CA ALA A 165 -24.46 -15.12 -6.27
C ALA A 165 -23.09 -15.80 -6.05
N VAL A 166 -22.04 -14.98 -5.92
CA VAL A 166 -20.65 -15.47 -5.81
C VAL A 166 -20.37 -15.94 -4.38
N ASP A 167 -19.97 -17.20 -4.24
CA ASP A 167 -19.43 -17.77 -3.00
C ASP A 167 -18.55 -19.00 -3.32
N PRO A 168 -17.24 -19.03 -2.96
CA PRO A 168 -16.47 -18.03 -2.20
C PRO A 168 -15.85 -16.92 -3.06
N LEU A 169 -15.62 -15.77 -2.40
CA LEU A 169 -14.87 -14.63 -2.94
C LEU A 169 -13.42 -14.74 -2.47
N ASP A 170 -12.48 -14.89 -3.39
CA ASP A 170 -11.06 -14.99 -3.07
C ASP A 170 -10.33 -13.72 -3.53
N ILE A 171 -9.71 -13.02 -2.58
CA ILE A 171 -9.21 -11.65 -2.76
C ILE A 171 -7.73 -11.57 -2.46
N TRP A 172 -6.96 -11.04 -3.41
CA TRP A 172 -5.57 -10.64 -3.24
C TRP A 172 -5.43 -9.14 -3.45
N LEU A 173 -4.90 -8.45 -2.45
CA LEU A 173 -4.48 -7.06 -2.54
C LEU A 173 -2.96 -7.01 -2.45
N GLN A 174 -2.31 -6.56 -3.52
CA GLN A 174 -0.87 -6.36 -3.56
C GLN A 174 -0.56 -4.86 -3.57
N VAL A 175 0.21 -4.42 -2.58
CA VAL A 175 0.67 -3.02 -2.46
C VAL A 175 2.16 -2.98 -2.71
N HIS A 176 2.54 -2.34 -3.80
CA HIS A 176 3.91 -2.09 -4.22
C HIS A 176 4.39 -0.72 -3.74
N PHE A 177 5.49 -0.73 -3.01
CA PHE A 177 6.18 0.48 -2.58
C PHE A 177 7.25 0.84 -3.60
N GLU A 178 7.30 2.10 -4.04
CA GLU A 178 8.40 2.59 -4.90
C GLU A 178 9.76 2.49 -4.18
N GLN A 179 9.72 2.64 -2.85
CA GLN A 179 10.87 2.54 -1.97
C GLN A 179 10.88 1.22 -1.18
N ARG A 180 11.69 1.16 -0.12
CA ARG A 180 11.74 0.01 0.79
C ARG A 180 10.40 -0.15 1.52
N ASN A 181 9.89 -1.38 1.58
CA ASN A 181 8.76 -1.70 2.44
C ASN A 181 9.11 -1.38 3.91
N PRO A 182 8.33 -0.53 4.63
CA PRO A 182 8.59 -0.20 6.04
C PRO A 182 8.64 -1.42 6.97
N TYR A 183 7.90 -2.48 6.65
CA TYR A 183 7.92 -3.74 7.40
C TYR A 183 9.22 -4.51 7.22
N PHE A 184 9.77 -4.52 6.00
CA PHE A 184 11.11 -5.08 5.77
C PHE A 184 12.16 -4.31 6.57
N GLY A 185 11.97 -3.02 6.81
CA GLY A 185 12.80 -2.24 7.72
C GLY A 185 12.78 -2.73 9.16
N LEU A 186 11.62 -3.15 9.68
CA LEU A 186 11.48 -3.67 11.06
C LEU A 186 12.19 -5.01 11.23
N PHE A 187 11.86 -5.98 10.38
CA PHE A 187 12.32 -7.37 10.56
C PHE A 187 13.77 -7.57 10.11
N ALA A 188 14.28 -6.68 9.26
CA ALA A 188 15.64 -6.73 8.73
C ALA A 188 16.39 -5.41 9.00
N THR A 189 16.27 -4.88 10.22
CA THR A 189 16.96 -3.64 10.65
C THR A 189 18.48 -3.74 10.59
N LYS A 190 19.03 -4.93 10.87
CA LYS A 190 20.48 -5.20 10.92
C LYS A 190 21.07 -5.69 9.60
N LEU A 191 20.23 -5.99 8.61
CA LEU A 191 20.68 -6.49 7.32
C LEU A 191 20.83 -5.31 6.34
N ASP A 192 21.91 -5.34 5.57
CA ASP A 192 22.03 -4.43 4.44
C ASP A 192 20.98 -4.83 3.40
N ALA A 193 20.02 -3.93 3.16
CA ALA A 193 18.95 -4.14 2.20
C ALA A 193 19.48 -4.40 0.78
N SER A 194 20.68 -3.92 0.44
CA SER A 194 21.29 -4.17 -0.87
C SER A 194 21.76 -5.61 -1.05
N GLN A 195 22.08 -6.31 0.05
CA GLN A 195 22.57 -7.68 0.04
C GLN A 195 21.47 -8.74 0.21
N VAL A 196 20.24 -8.31 0.50
CA VAL A 196 19.09 -9.21 0.64
C VAL A 196 18.41 -9.37 -0.72
N ASP A 197 18.66 -10.49 -1.40
CA ASP A 197 18.03 -10.78 -2.69
C ASP A 197 16.55 -11.12 -2.55
N ARG A 198 16.20 -11.94 -1.55
CA ARG A 198 14.84 -12.38 -1.28
C ARG A 198 14.50 -12.21 0.19
N PHE A 199 13.35 -11.59 0.45
CA PHE A 199 12.74 -11.50 1.76
C PHE A 199 11.26 -11.83 1.58
N ASN A 200 10.78 -12.83 2.29
CA ASN A 200 9.38 -13.20 2.34
C ASN A 200 9.03 -13.61 3.76
N LEU A 201 8.04 -12.96 4.34
CA LEU A 201 7.56 -13.26 5.68
C LEU A 201 6.05 -13.36 5.62
N VAL A 202 5.54 -14.54 5.91
CA VAL A 202 4.13 -14.87 5.79
C VAL A 202 3.51 -14.95 7.18
N PHE A 203 2.44 -14.20 7.39
CA PHE A 203 1.63 -14.23 8.60
C PHE A 203 0.30 -14.89 8.29
N HIS A 204 -0.02 -15.99 8.98
CA HIS A 204 -1.34 -16.59 8.93
C HIS A 204 -2.18 -16.07 10.11
N ARG A 205 -3.36 -15.55 9.81
CA ARG A 205 -4.38 -15.13 10.79
C ARG A 205 -5.71 -15.80 10.45
N GLU A 206 -6.65 -15.78 11.39
CA GLU A 206 -8.01 -16.30 11.18
C GLU A 206 -8.72 -15.63 9.99
N GLU A 207 -8.42 -14.35 9.74
CA GLU A 207 -9.05 -13.51 8.72
C GLU A 207 -8.41 -13.63 7.32
N GLY A 208 -7.23 -14.26 7.23
CA GLY A 208 -6.47 -14.36 5.99
C GLY A 208 -4.96 -14.44 6.18
N GLU A 209 -4.24 -14.28 5.08
CA GLU A 209 -2.78 -14.35 5.02
C GLU A 209 -2.19 -13.00 4.63
N ILE A 210 -1.10 -12.60 5.29
CA ILE A 210 -0.33 -11.41 4.92
C ILE A 210 1.09 -11.85 4.58
N SER A 211 1.50 -11.61 3.34
CA SER A 211 2.84 -11.86 2.85
C SER A 211 3.60 -10.54 2.73
N VAL A 212 4.65 -10.38 3.52
CA VAL A 212 5.53 -9.21 3.53
C VAL A 212 6.81 -9.52 2.78
N ARG A 213 7.05 -8.77 1.72
CA ARG A 213 8.26 -8.87 0.90
C ARG A 213 9.05 -7.57 0.91
N LYS A 214 10.23 -7.58 0.29
CA LYS A 214 11.20 -6.46 0.31
C LYS A 214 10.59 -5.12 -0.17
N ARG A 215 9.71 -5.15 -1.17
CA ARG A 215 9.10 -3.97 -1.80
C ARG A 215 7.58 -4.04 -1.89
N ASP A 216 6.98 -5.10 -1.37
CA ASP A 216 5.56 -5.36 -1.52
C ASP A 216 4.96 -5.98 -0.25
N ILE A 217 3.67 -5.73 -0.06
CA ILE A 217 2.82 -6.42 0.90
C ILE A 217 1.67 -7.00 0.11
N GLU A 218 1.39 -8.27 0.33
CA GLU A 218 0.27 -8.99 -0.25
C GLU A 218 -0.66 -9.40 0.89
N ILE A 219 -1.94 -9.09 0.74
CA ILE A 219 -3.00 -9.46 1.68
C ILE A 219 -3.95 -10.38 0.92
N HIS A 220 -4.12 -11.60 1.42
CA HIS A 220 -5.00 -12.62 0.87
C HIS A 220 -6.10 -12.96 1.87
N THR A 221 -7.36 -12.98 1.41
CA THR A 221 -8.51 -13.23 2.27
C THR A 221 -9.72 -13.72 1.46
N LEU A 222 -10.60 -14.45 2.14
CA LEU A 222 -11.83 -14.99 1.57
C LEU A 222 -13.05 -14.06 1.79
N SER A 223 -12.82 -12.86 2.33
CA SER A 223 -13.91 -11.94 2.63
C SER A 223 -13.50 -10.47 2.51
N LEU A 224 -14.45 -9.64 2.06
CA LEU A 224 -14.26 -8.20 1.98
C LEU A 224 -14.05 -7.56 3.37
N HIS A 225 -14.71 -8.11 4.39
CA HIS A 225 -14.54 -7.66 5.78
C HIS A 225 -13.12 -7.95 6.29
N GLY A 226 -12.60 -9.16 6.04
CA GLY A 226 -11.22 -9.52 6.33
C GLY A 226 -10.23 -8.61 5.61
N LEU A 227 -10.48 -8.32 4.33
CA LEU A 227 -9.65 -7.41 3.54
C LEU A 227 -9.58 -6.03 4.18
N ARG A 228 -10.73 -5.45 4.51
CA ARG A 228 -10.82 -4.13 5.16
C ARG A 228 -10.06 -4.10 6.48
N ARG A 229 -10.25 -5.11 7.33
CA ARG A 229 -9.59 -5.16 8.66
C ARG A 229 -8.08 -5.33 8.53
N LEU A 230 -7.62 -6.22 7.66
CA LEU A 230 -6.19 -6.44 7.41
C LEU A 230 -5.55 -5.24 6.72
N ALA A 231 -6.18 -4.69 5.67
CA ALA A 231 -5.71 -3.50 4.99
C ALA A 231 -5.64 -2.30 5.95
N ALA A 232 -6.68 -2.07 6.76
CA ALA A 232 -6.64 -1.05 7.78
C ALA A 232 -5.48 -1.31 8.75
N HIS A 233 -5.31 -2.50 9.30
CA HIS A 233 -4.25 -2.76 10.26
C HIS A 233 -2.85 -2.59 9.66
N TYR A 234 -2.60 -3.17 8.49
CA TYR A 234 -1.26 -3.26 7.91
C TYR A 234 -0.89 -2.06 7.01
N LEU A 235 -1.86 -1.38 6.40
CA LEU A 235 -1.59 -0.18 5.61
C LEU A 235 -1.64 1.09 6.47
N THR A 236 -2.43 1.15 7.54
CA THR A 236 -2.42 2.31 8.46
C THR A 236 -1.17 2.38 9.33
N LEU A 237 -0.42 1.29 9.52
CA LEU A 237 0.92 1.38 10.13
C LEU A 237 1.89 2.23 9.29
N ILE A 238 1.53 2.55 8.04
CA ILE A 238 2.24 3.45 7.11
C ILE A 238 1.44 4.77 6.89
N GLY A 239 0.20 4.87 7.37
CA GLY A 239 -0.71 6.03 7.24
C GLY A 239 -1.17 6.63 8.60
N PRO A 240 -1.98 7.70 8.63
CA PRO A 240 -2.54 8.23 9.86
C PRO A 240 -3.70 7.35 10.35
N LEU A 241 -3.92 7.33 11.66
CA LEU A 241 -5.15 6.82 12.26
C LEU A 241 -6.34 7.65 11.73
N ALA A 242 -7.41 6.95 11.35
CA ALA A 242 -8.73 7.54 11.21
C ALA A 242 -9.20 8.09 12.58
#